data_AF-A0A7C1U7D2-F1
#
_entry.id   AF-A0A7C1U7D2-F1
#
_cell.length_a   1.000
_cell.length_b   1.000
_cell.length_c   1.000
_cell.angle_alpha   90.00
_cell.angle_beta   90.00
_cell.angle_gamma   90.00
#
_symmetry.space_group_name_H-M   'P 1'
#
loop_
_entity.id
_entity.type
_entity.pdbx_description
1 polymer ?
#
loop_
_entity_poly.entity_id
_entity_poly.type
_entity_poly.pdbx_seq_one_letter_code
_entity_poly.pdbx_strand_id
1 'polypeptide(L)'
;MIGQARVMIDRNKGKIAATSAERRLGSTTLRGRLPWLIVLLAVLAAAPFVLSRWVSSPTTSNVGSVGNTFAARRGDLIISVTESGSIRARQTIDIRSEVYGEQTIISLVPEGTYITQQDVDAGKVLVEMDASSLEERLKEEEKGLASDEATLTEAQEEYHIQQNQNESDITAAK
;
A
#
# COMPACT_ATOMS: atom_id res chain seq x y z
N MET A 1 32.84 -40.18 -43.03
CA MET A 1 33.44 -41.46 -43.45
C MET A 1 34.14 -42.05 -42.23
N ILE A 2 33.61 -43.15 -41.67
CA ILE A 2 34.17 -44.52 -41.72
C ILE A 2 35.36 -44.64 -40.75
N GLY A 3 35.47 -45.57 -39.79
CA GLY A 3 34.74 -46.79 -39.41
C GLY A 3 35.31 -47.22 -38.04
N GLN A 4 34.54 -47.76 -37.10
CA GLN A 4 34.16 -49.18 -36.96
C GLN A 4 35.34 -50.18 -37.03
N ALA A 5 35.61 -50.84 -35.90
CA ALA A 5 36.02 -52.25 -35.69
C ALA A 5 36.56 -52.36 -34.25
N ARG A 6 35.87 -52.88 -33.23
CA ARG A 6 35.39 -54.26 -32.99
C ARG A 6 36.45 -55.32 -33.29
N VAL A 7 36.89 -56.04 -32.24
CA VAL A 7 37.35 -57.47 -32.17
C VAL A 7 38.13 -57.60 -30.84
N MET A 8 37.65 -58.30 -29.80
CA MET A 8 37.41 -59.75 -29.60
C MET A 8 38.64 -60.47 -28.99
N ILE A 9 38.50 -60.76 -27.70
CA ILE A 9 38.92 -61.93 -26.90
C ILE A 9 40.02 -62.85 -27.47
N ASP A 10 41.14 -63.00 -26.73
CA ASP A 10 41.77 -64.28 -26.38
C ASP A 10 42.80 -64.03 -25.24
N ARG A 11 42.69 -64.66 -24.07
CA ARG A 11 43.11 -66.03 -23.67
C ARG A 11 44.62 -66.14 -23.36
N ASN A 12 44.88 -66.19 -22.05
CA ASN A 12 45.80 -67.09 -21.34
C ASN A 12 47.12 -67.48 -22.04
N LYS A 13 48.23 -67.02 -21.44
CA LYS A 13 49.52 -67.71 -21.19
C LYS A 13 50.42 -66.65 -20.54
N GLY A 14 50.81 -66.73 -19.28
CA GLY A 14 51.64 -67.78 -18.69
C GLY A 14 52.94 -67.14 -18.22
N LYS A 15 53.58 -67.76 -17.22
CA LYS A 15 54.93 -67.49 -16.67
C LYS A 15 55.00 -66.49 -15.51
N ILE A 16 54.87 -67.01 -14.30
CA ILE A 16 55.78 -66.62 -13.22
C ILE A 16 56.64 -67.83 -12.88
N ALA A 17 57.94 -67.64 -13.06
CA ALA A 17 58.97 -68.63 -12.94
C ALA A 17 59.09 -69.11 -11.50
N ALA A 18 59.26 -70.42 -11.38
CA ALA A 18 59.63 -71.12 -10.17
C ALA A 18 60.95 -70.56 -9.61
N THR A 19 60.99 -70.37 -8.29
CA THR A 19 62.24 -70.42 -7.55
C THR A 19 62.30 -71.75 -6.82
N SER A 20 63.40 -72.44 -7.10
CA SER A 20 63.89 -73.74 -6.66
C SER A 20 63.99 -73.85 -5.14
N ALA A 21 63.50 -74.94 -4.54
CA ALA A 21 64.28 -76.14 -4.16
C ALA A 21 64.99 -75.92 -2.80
N GLU A 22 65.00 -76.79 -1.79
CA GLU A 22 64.51 -78.14 -1.54
C GLU A 22 64.37 -78.29 -0.01
N ARG A 23 63.52 -79.20 0.47
CA ARG A 23 63.89 -80.17 1.52
C ARG A 23 62.81 -81.24 1.62
N ARG A 24 63.20 -82.44 1.19
CA ARG A 24 62.45 -83.69 1.35
C ARG A 24 62.55 -84.19 2.79
N LEU A 25 61.49 -84.84 3.26
CA LEU A 25 61.38 -86.11 4.02
C LEU A 25 59.92 -86.12 4.52
N GLY A 26 59.00 -86.93 3.97
CA GLY A 26 58.76 -88.34 4.34
C GLY A 26 58.09 -88.40 5.72
N SER A 27 56.99 -89.09 6.02
CA SER A 27 56.00 -89.92 5.31
C SER A 27 54.94 -90.32 6.38
N THR A 28 53.83 -90.94 5.94
CA THR A 28 52.92 -91.83 6.71
C THR A 28 51.83 -91.23 7.64
N THR A 29 50.64 -91.07 7.06
CA THR A 29 49.34 -91.75 7.36
C THR A 29 48.69 -91.78 8.76
N LEU A 30 47.40 -91.35 8.73
CA LEU A 30 46.18 -91.88 9.39
C LEU A 30 45.99 -91.70 10.90
N ARG A 31 44.97 -90.91 11.28
CA ARG A 31 43.72 -91.43 11.93
C ARG A 31 42.73 -90.30 12.26
N GLY A 32 41.52 -90.41 11.70
CA GLY A 32 40.44 -89.44 11.79
C GLY A 32 39.71 -89.46 13.14
N ARG A 33 39.59 -88.28 13.75
CA ARG A 33 38.59 -87.75 14.70
C ARG A 33 39.08 -86.43 15.34
N LEU A 34 40.35 -86.06 15.14
CA LEU A 34 40.92 -84.76 15.53
C LEU A 34 40.48 -83.52 14.70
N PRO A 35 40.20 -83.56 13.37
CA PRO A 35 39.93 -82.32 12.64
C PRO A 35 38.59 -81.70 13.04
N TRP A 36 37.62 -82.49 13.52
CA TRP A 36 36.31 -81.98 13.90
C TRP A 36 36.32 -81.25 15.25
N LEU A 37 37.18 -81.67 16.18
CA LEU A 37 37.42 -80.95 17.45
C LEU A 37 38.15 -79.62 17.22
N ILE A 38 39.06 -79.56 16.25
CA ILE A 38 39.76 -78.31 15.88
C ILE A 38 38.79 -77.32 15.23
N VAL A 39 37.87 -77.79 14.39
CA VAL A 39 36.83 -76.93 13.78
C VAL A 39 35.87 -76.39 14.85
N LEU A 40 35.45 -77.21 15.82
CA LEU A 40 34.55 -76.77 16.88
C LEU A 40 35.22 -75.73 17.80
N LEU A 41 36.51 -75.92 18.14
CA LEU A 41 37.29 -74.96 18.90
C LEU A 41 37.49 -73.64 18.13
N ALA A 42 37.73 -73.71 16.82
CA ALA A 42 37.89 -72.55 15.96
C ALA A 42 36.59 -71.73 15.85
N VAL A 43 35.43 -72.39 15.76
CA VAL A 43 34.12 -71.72 15.74
C VAL A 43 33.82 -71.04 17.08
N LEU A 44 34.13 -71.70 18.21
CA LEU A 44 33.93 -71.11 19.54
C LEU A 44 34.81 -69.87 19.77
N ALA A 45 36.04 -69.87 19.24
CA ALA A 45 36.95 -68.73 19.33
C ALA A 45 36.60 -67.59 18.36
N ALA A 46 36.05 -67.90 17.17
CA ALA A 46 35.71 -66.90 16.17
C ALA A 46 34.37 -66.19 16.43
N ALA A 47 33.42 -66.85 17.09
CA ALA A 47 32.10 -66.29 17.37
C ALA A 47 32.11 -64.92 18.09
N PRO A 48 32.88 -64.71 19.19
CA PRO A 48 32.92 -63.40 19.84
C PRO A 48 33.60 -62.32 19.00
N PHE A 49 34.57 -62.68 18.15
CA PHE A 49 35.27 -61.73 17.28
C PHE A 49 34.37 -61.21 16.15
N VAL A 50 33.57 -62.09 15.55
CA VAL A 50 32.61 -61.70 14.50
C VAL A 50 31.47 -60.86 15.10
N LEU A 51 31.00 -61.19 16.30
CA LEU A 51 29.96 -60.43 16.99
C LEU A 51 30.45 -59.04 17.42
N SER A 52 31.69 -58.94 17.90
CA SER A 52 32.35 -57.66 18.22
C SER A 52 32.51 -56.76 16.99
N ARG A 53 32.82 -57.35 15.83
CA ARG A 53 32.88 -56.64 14.54
C ARG A 53 31.52 -56.20 14.00
N TRP A 54 30.42 -56.84 14.42
CA TRP A 54 29.05 -56.45 14.05
C TRP A 54 28.46 -55.37 14.97
N VAL A 55 28.85 -55.33 16.25
CA VAL A 55 28.38 -54.30 17.21
C VAL A 55 29.14 -52.97 17.08
N SER A 56 30.34 -52.98 16.50
CA SER A 56 31.11 -51.76 16.25
C SER A 56 30.76 -51.13 14.90
N SER A 57 29.52 -50.69 14.72
CA SER A 57 29.21 -49.72 13.68
C SER A 57 29.67 -48.34 14.18
N PRO A 58 30.61 -47.66 13.51
CA PRO A 58 30.96 -46.30 13.87
C PRO A 58 29.71 -45.43 13.66
N THR A 59 29.19 -44.87 14.74
CA THR A 59 28.18 -43.82 14.70
C THR A 59 28.77 -42.63 13.96
N THR A 60 28.64 -42.62 12.63
CA THR A 60 28.77 -41.41 11.84
C THR A 60 27.56 -40.58 12.19
N SER A 61 27.69 -39.73 13.20
CA SER A 61 26.74 -38.67 13.49
C SER A 61 26.69 -37.78 12.26
N ASN A 62 25.73 -38.10 11.39
CA ASN A 62 25.33 -37.28 10.27
C ASN A 62 24.66 -36.04 10.88
N VAL A 63 25.46 -35.05 11.29
CA VAL A 63 24.98 -33.69 11.59
C VAL A 63 24.70 -33.01 10.25
N GLY A 64 23.79 -33.62 9.50
CA GLY A 64 23.30 -33.21 8.20
C GLY A 64 21.79 -33.08 8.27
N SER A 65 21.29 -32.41 9.31
CA SER A 65 19.92 -31.89 9.38
C SER A 65 19.82 -30.82 10.47
N VAL A 66 20.76 -29.87 10.46
CA VAL A 66 20.43 -28.53 10.98
C VAL A 66 19.69 -27.89 9.82
N GLY A 67 18.36 -27.80 9.94
CA GLY A 67 17.48 -27.33 8.87
C GLY A 67 18.01 -26.08 8.20
N ASN A 68 17.80 -25.96 6.88
CA ASN A 68 18.16 -24.82 6.02
C ASN A 68 18.29 -23.49 6.80
N THR A 69 19.50 -23.13 7.22
CA THR A 69 19.78 -21.86 7.88
C THR A 69 20.50 -20.94 6.90
N PHE A 70 20.05 -19.69 6.85
CA PHE A 70 20.64 -18.64 6.02
C PHE A 70 21.12 -17.49 6.91
N ALA A 71 22.26 -16.88 6.57
CA ALA A 71 22.82 -15.78 7.35
C ALA A 71 21.96 -14.51 7.20
N ALA A 72 21.26 -14.12 8.27
CA ALA A 72 20.48 -12.88 8.30
C ALA A 72 21.42 -11.66 8.33
N ARG A 73 21.15 -10.68 7.47
CA ARG A 73 21.85 -9.38 7.45
C ARG A 73 20.92 -8.30 7.99
N ARG A 74 21.46 -7.39 8.80
CA ARG A 74 20.75 -6.20 9.25
C ARG A 74 20.80 -5.16 8.14
N GLY A 75 19.65 -4.56 7.85
CA GLY A 75 19.47 -3.46 6.92
C GLY A 75 18.13 -2.80 7.19
N ASP A 76 17.91 -1.63 6.62
CA ASP A 76 16.67 -0.89 6.83
C ASP A 76 15.53 -1.56 6.05
N LEU A 77 14.51 -2.03 6.78
CA LEU A 77 13.30 -2.58 6.20
C LEU A 77 12.25 -1.48 6.16
N ILE A 78 11.96 -0.96 4.96
CA ILE A 78 10.86 -0.01 4.77
C ILE A 78 9.55 -0.78 4.82
N ILE A 79 8.78 -0.56 5.88
CA ILE A 79 7.43 -1.09 6.04
C ILE A 79 6.45 -0.01 5.55
N SER A 80 5.88 -0.17 4.36
CA SER A 80 4.81 0.68 3.86
C SER A 80 3.45 0.06 4.19
N VAL A 81 2.61 0.78 4.93
CA VAL A 81 1.22 0.38 5.19
C VAL A 81 0.31 1.21 4.31
N THR A 82 -0.50 0.54 3.48
CA THR A 82 -1.52 1.21 2.68
C THR A 82 -2.75 1.41 3.56
N GLU A 83 -2.95 2.64 4.03
CA GLU A 83 -4.15 3.02 4.77
C GLU A 83 -5.22 3.54 3.83
N SER A 84 -6.45 3.06 4.00
CA SER A 84 -7.62 3.57 3.28
C SER A 84 -8.16 4.81 4.00
N GLY A 85 -7.92 5.99 3.44
CA GLY A 85 -8.48 7.26 3.92
C GLY A 85 -9.49 7.85 2.93
N SER A 86 -10.36 8.76 3.41
CA SER A 86 -11.21 9.57 2.54
C SER A 86 -10.64 10.99 2.41
N ILE A 87 -10.50 11.46 1.17
CA ILE A 87 -10.10 12.84 0.88
C ILE A 87 -11.35 13.72 0.96
N ARG A 88 -11.20 14.88 1.60
CA ARG A 88 -12.23 15.94 1.64
C ARG A 88 -11.63 17.23 1.09
N ALA A 89 -12.50 18.12 0.62
CA ALA A 89 -12.09 19.46 0.24
C ALA A 89 -11.44 20.15 1.44
N ARG A 90 -10.36 20.91 1.20
CA ARG A 90 -9.68 21.69 2.24
C ARG A 90 -10.61 22.76 2.82
N GLN A 91 -11.46 23.33 1.96
CA GLN A 91 -12.44 24.33 2.29
C GLN A 91 -13.67 24.11 1.40
N THR A 92 -14.84 24.08 2.02
CA THR A 92 -16.13 24.03 1.34
C THR A 92 -16.84 25.34 1.64
N ILE A 93 -17.32 26.03 0.61
CA ILE A 93 -18.09 27.27 0.75
C ILE A 93 -19.43 27.02 0.05
N ASP A 94 -20.52 27.17 0.79
CA ASP A 94 -21.87 27.12 0.24
C ASP A 94 -22.29 28.53 -0.13
N ILE A 95 -22.47 28.79 -1.42
CA ILE A 95 -23.02 30.07 -1.91
C ILE A 95 -24.55 29.95 -1.90
N ARG A 96 -25.22 30.85 -1.18
CA ARG A 96 -26.68 30.89 -1.08
C ARG A 96 -27.16 32.26 -1.52
N SER A 97 -28.38 32.32 -2.06
CA SER A 97 -29.02 33.60 -2.32
C SER A 97 -29.27 34.32 -0.99
N GLU A 98 -28.84 35.57 -0.90
CA GLU A 98 -29.14 36.47 0.21
C GLU A 98 -30.40 37.31 -0.05
N VAL A 99 -30.91 37.28 -1.28
CA VAL A 99 -32.08 38.06 -1.69
C VAL A 99 -33.33 37.44 -1.06
N TYR A 100 -34.11 38.29 -0.39
CA TYR A 100 -35.38 37.90 0.23
C TYR A 100 -36.48 37.73 -0.81
N GLY A 101 -37.11 36.55 -0.82
CA GLY A 101 -38.23 36.21 -1.70
C GLY A 101 -37.87 35.15 -2.75
N GLU A 102 -38.85 34.79 -3.56
CA GLU A 102 -38.66 33.91 -4.70
C GLU A 102 -38.19 34.75 -5.89
N GLN A 103 -36.97 34.46 -6.38
CA GLN A 103 -36.38 35.15 -7.52
C GLN A 103 -35.96 34.10 -8.55
N THR A 104 -36.12 34.45 -9.82
CA THR A 104 -35.78 33.56 -10.93
C THR A 104 -34.32 33.73 -11.32
N ILE A 105 -33.63 32.63 -11.61
CA ILE A 105 -32.26 32.66 -12.14
C ILE A 105 -32.35 32.97 -13.64
N ILE A 106 -31.70 34.06 -14.07
CA ILE A 106 -31.60 34.47 -15.48
C ILE A 106 -30.45 33.71 -16.16
N SER A 107 -29.31 33.62 -15.48
CA SER A 107 -28.09 33.03 -16.03
C SER A 107 -27.31 32.28 -14.97
N LEU A 108 -26.72 31.15 -15.38
CA LEU A 108 -25.90 30.29 -14.55
C LEU A 108 -24.67 29.85 -15.35
N VAL A 109 -23.49 29.96 -14.76
CA VAL A 109 -22.24 29.44 -15.34
C VAL A 109 -22.32 27.91 -15.44
N PRO A 110 -21.78 27.28 -16.51
CA PRO A 110 -21.81 25.83 -16.66
C PRO A 110 -21.29 25.08 -15.43
N GLU A 111 -21.95 23.97 -15.09
CA GLU A 111 -21.55 23.13 -13.98
C GLU A 111 -20.13 22.56 -14.18
N GLY A 112 -19.39 22.40 -13.08
CA GLY A 112 -18.00 21.92 -13.11
C GLY A 112 -16.98 22.94 -13.62
N THR A 113 -17.36 24.20 -13.79
CA THR A 113 -16.42 25.28 -14.15
C THR A 113 -15.42 25.53 -13.01
N TYR A 114 -14.13 25.48 -13.34
CA TYR A 114 -13.07 25.89 -12.43
C TYR A 114 -12.91 27.41 -12.46
N ILE A 115 -13.07 28.06 -11.30
CA ILE A 115 -12.90 29.50 -11.15
C ILE A 115 -11.45 29.79 -10.75
N THR A 116 -10.75 30.57 -11.56
CA THR A 116 -9.38 31.01 -11.27
C THR A 116 -9.36 32.33 -10.52
N GLN A 117 -8.23 32.70 -9.92
CA GLN A 117 -8.10 34.00 -9.26
C GLN A 117 -8.31 35.17 -10.23
N GLN A 118 -7.89 35.03 -11.48
CA GLN A 118 -8.11 36.05 -12.51
C GLN A 118 -9.60 36.27 -12.80
N ASP A 119 -10.40 35.20 -12.79
CA ASP A 119 -11.86 35.30 -12.93
C ASP A 119 -12.50 36.05 -11.75
N VAL A 120 -11.97 35.84 -10.54
CA VAL A 120 -12.44 36.55 -9.33
C VAL A 120 -12.08 38.02 -9.41
N ASP A 121 -10.84 38.34 -9.79
CA ASP A 121 -10.36 39.72 -9.90
C ASP A 121 -11.07 40.49 -11.02
N ALA A 122 -11.48 39.79 -12.08
CA ALA A 122 -12.31 40.34 -13.15
C ALA A 122 -13.80 40.45 -12.78
N GLY A 123 -14.23 39.97 -11.60
CA GLY A 123 -15.61 40.06 -11.13
C GLY A 123 -16.58 39.14 -11.89
N LYS A 124 -16.15 37.93 -12.26
CA LYS A 124 -16.99 36.98 -13.01
C LYS A 124 -18.27 36.63 -12.24
N VAL A 125 -19.41 36.92 -12.87
CA VAL A 125 -20.74 36.58 -12.35
C VAL A 125 -20.97 35.08 -12.47
N LEU A 126 -21.26 34.42 -11.34
CA LEU A 126 -21.56 32.97 -11.28
C LEU A 126 -23.04 32.69 -11.52
N VAL A 127 -23.90 33.52 -10.94
CA VAL A 127 -25.36 33.43 -11.01
C VAL A 127 -25.90 34.84 -11.16
N GLU A 128 -26.80 35.01 -12.14
CA GLU A 128 -27.55 36.24 -12.32
C GLU A 128 -29.01 35.99 -11.96
N MET A 129 -29.55 36.81 -11.07
CA MET A 129 -30.93 36.73 -10.58
C MET A 129 -31.75 37.87 -11.15
N ASP A 130 -33.05 37.62 -11.39
CA ASP A 130 -33.98 38.67 -11.79
C ASP A 130 -34.18 39.68 -10.64
N ALA A 131 -33.99 40.96 -10.96
CA ALA A 131 -34.13 42.06 -10.02
C ALA A 131 -35.38 42.91 -10.29
N SER A 132 -36.16 42.61 -11.33
CA SER A 132 -37.27 43.45 -11.80
C SER A 132 -38.29 43.75 -10.68
N SER A 133 -38.63 42.73 -9.88
CA SER A 133 -39.56 42.86 -8.76
C SER A 133 -39.03 43.73 -7.61
N LEU A 134 -37.71 43.72 -7.39
CA LEU A 134 -37.06 44.53 -6.38
C LEU A 134 -36.92 45.98 -6.83
N GLU A 135 -36.62 46.21 -8.10
CA GLU A 135 -36.59 47.55 -8.67
C GLU A 135 -37.94 48.24 -8.63
N GLU A 136 -39.02 47.51 -8.90
CA GLU A 136 -40.38 48.05 -8.80
C GLU A 136 -40.72 48.46 -7.37
N ARG A 137 -40.38 47.61 -6.38
CA ARG A 137 -40.54 47.92 -4.96
C ARG A 137 -39.70 49.13 -4.54
N LEU A 138 -38.43 49.18 -4.95
CA LEU A 138 -37.55 50.30 -4.67
C LEU A 138 -38.13 51.61 -5.19
N LYS A 139 -38.61 51.63 -6.44
CA LYS A 139 -39.25 52.81 -7.04
C LYS A 139 -40.49 53.25 -6.28
N GLU A 140 -41.26 52.31 -5.74
CA GLU A 140 -42.45 52.65 -4.94
C GLU A 140 -42.07 53.24 -3.57
N GLU A 141 -41.06 52.68 -2.91
CA GLU A 141 -40.50 53.23 -1.66
C GLU A 141 -39.89 54.63 -1.88
N GLU A 142 -39.19 54.85 -2.99
CA GLU A 142 -38.63 56.16 -3.38
C GLU A 142 -39.73 57.21 -3.58
N LYS A 143 -40.87 56.83 -4.20
CA LYS A 143 -42.03 57.74 -4.30
C LYS A 143 -42.64 58.04 -2.95
N GLY A 144 -42.74 57.04 -2.07
CA GLY A 144 -43.21 57.20 -0.70
C GLY A 144 -42.36 58.23 0.04
N LEU A 145 -41.03 58.04 0.00
CA LEU A 145 -40.07 58.98 0.59
C LEU A 145 -40.22 60.39 0.01
N ALA A 146 -40.31 60.53 -1.31
CA ALA A 146 -40.48 61.85 -1.94
C ALA A 146 -41.79 62.55 -1.54
N SER A 147 -42.88 61.79 -1.39
CA SER A 147 -44.17 62.31 -0.91
C SER A 147 -44.08 62.74 0.56
N ASP A 148 -43.40 61.95 1.39
CA ASP A 148 -43.20 62.28 2.81
C ASP A 148 -42.32 63.51 2.97
N GLU A 149 -41.27 63.66 2.17
CA GLU A 149 -40.41 64.85 2.12
C GLU A 149 -41.16 66.10 1.67
N ALA A 150 -42.02 65.97 0.65
CA ALA A 150 -42.88 67.05 0.20
C ALA A 150 -43.87 67.48 1.29
N THR A 151 -44.47 66.51 1.98
CA THR A 151 -45.40 66.77 3.10
C THR A 151 -44.68 67.43 4.28
N LEU A 152 -43.47 66.99 4.59
CA LEU A 152 -42.64 67.61 5.63
C LEU A 152 -42.32 69.07 5.28
N THR A 153 -41.93 69.32 4.02
CA THR A 153 -41.61 70.66 3.53
C THR A 153 -42.84 71.56 3.57
N GLU A 154 -44.01 71.06 3.12
CA GLU A 154 -45.27 71.80 3.18
C GLU A 154 -45.64 72.17 4.62
N ALA A 155 -45.55 71.22 5.56
CA ALA A 155 -45.84 71.47 6.97
C ALA A 155 -44.85 72.49 7.60
N GLN A 156 -43.58 72.48 7.17
CA GLN A 156 -42.59 73.46 7.59
C GLN A 156 -42.91 74.86 7.07
N GLU A 157 -43.24 74.98 5.78
CA GLU A 157 -43.61 76.27 5.17
C GLU A 157 -44.92 76.81 5.75
N GLU A 158 -45.93 75.96 5.98
CA GLU A 158 -47.18 76.36 6.64
C GLU A 158 -46.93 76.88 8.06
N TYR A 159 -46.06 76.20 8.81
CA TYR A 159 -45.62 76.67 10.13
C TYR A 159 -44.95 78.05 10.05
N HIS A 160 -44.05 78.25 9.08
CA HIS A 160 -43.39 79.54 8.86
C HIS A 160 -44.36 80.65 8.48
N ILE A 161 -45.33 80.37 7.60
CA ILE A 161 -46.39 81.32 7.22
C ILE A 161 -47.21 81.70 8.46
N GLN A 162 -47.61 80.72 9.28
CA GLN A 162 -48.39 80.98 10.49
C GLN A 162 -47.63 81.87 11.49
N GLN A 163 -46.32 81.66 11.66
CA GLN A 163 -45.51 82.53 12.51
C GLN A 163 -45.47 83.96 11.98
N ASN A 164 -45.21 84.14 10.69
CA ASN A 164 -45.16 85.46 10.06
C ASN A 164 -46.51 86.18 10.12
N GLN A 165 -47.61 85.45 9.96
CA GLN A 165 -48.96 86.00 10.09
C GLN A 165 -49.23 86.45 11.53
N ASN A 166 -48.88 85.63 12.52
CA ASN A 166 -49.03 85.98 13.94
C ASN A 166 -48.24 87.25 14.29
N GLU A 167 -47.01 87.40 13.80
CA GLU A 167 -46.17 88.58 14.05
C GLU A 167 -46.74 89.84 13.36
N SER A 168 -47.25 89.66 12.14
CA SER A 168 -47.92 90.73 11.38
C SER A 168 -49.19 91.21 12.08
N ASP A 169 -50.02 90.29 12.57
CA ASP A 169 -51.27 90.59 13.28
C ASP A 169 -51.01 91.33 14.60
N ILE A 170 -49.96 90.95 15.35
CA ILE A 170 -49.55 91.66 16.57
C ILE A 170 -49.08 93.08 16.26
N THR A 171 -48.32 93.27 15.17
CA THR A 171 -47.80 94.58 14.77
C THR A 171 -48.91 95.49 14.27
N ALA A 172 -49.88 94.97 13.52
CA ALA A 172 -51.01 95.74 12.98
C ALA A 172 -52.01 96.18 14.08
N ALA A 173 -52.08 95.46 15.20
CA ALA A 173 -52.96 95.79 16.32
C ALA A 173 -52.41 96.87 17.27
N LYS A 174 -51.18 97.35 17.04
CA LYS A 174 -50.44 98.24 17.93
C LYS A 174 -50.41 99.67 17.40
#